data_AF-A0A954LDM7-F1
#
_entry.id   AF-A0A954LDM7-F1
#
_cell.length_a   1.000
_cell.length_b   1.000
_cell.length_c   1.000
_cell.angle_alpha   90.00
_cell.angle_beta   90.00
_cell.angle_gamma   90.00
#
_symmetry.space_group_name_H-M   'P 1'
#
loop_
_entity.id
_entity.type
_entity.pdbx_description
1 polymer ?
#
loop_
_entity_poly.entity_id
_entity_poly.type
_entity_poly.pdbx_seq_one_letter_code
_entity_poly.pdbx_strand_id
1 'polypeptide(L)' 'MTLGICPTVDFAFKLMLGSPEHTKITIHFLNAVLEGQQRITEVTDNRRKCVPCVSG' A
#
# COMPACT_ATOMS: atom_id res chain seq x y z
N MET A 1 -20.25 4.02 -10.65
CA MET A 1 -18.86 4.46 -10.35
C MET A 1 -18.96 5.53 -9.27
N THR A 2 -18.45 5.27 -8.06
CA THR A 2 -18.85 6.05 -6.87
C THR A 2 -18.04 7.34 -6.64
N LEU A 3 -16.98 7.61 -7.42
CA LEU A 3 -16.11 8.78 -7.18
C LEU A 3 -15.31 9.28 -8.40
N GLY A 4 -15.69 8.91 -9.64
CA GLY A 4 -14.89 9.22 -10.85
C GLY A 4 -13.55 8.47 -10.94
N ILE A 5 -13.24 7.62 -9.97
CA ILE A 5 -12.04 6.78 -9.97
C ILE A 5 -12.33 5.49 -10.73
N CYS A 6 -11.43 5.14 -11.65
CA CYS A 6 -11.46 3.85 -12.34
C CYS A 6 -11.24 2.72 -11.31
N PRO A 7 -12.20 1.78 -11.13
CA PRO A 7 -12.10 0.74 -10.10
C PRO A 7 -10.90 -0.18 -10.30
N THR A 8 -10.52 -0.44 -11.55
CA THR A 8 -9.31 -1.22 -11.88
C THR A 8 -8.04 -0.53 -11.42
N VAL A 9 -7.99 0.81 -11.51
CA VAL A 9 -6.86 1.61 -11.06
C VAL A 9 -6.77 1.58 -9.54
N ASP A 10 -7.89 1.80 -8.84
CA ASP A 10 -7.96 1.67 -7.38
C ASP A 10 -7.52 0.28 -6.90
N PHE A 11 -7.95 -0.79 -7.58
CA PHE A 11 -7.57 -2.16 -7.26
C PHE A 11 -6.07 -2.42 -7.47
N ALA A 12 -5.51 -1.98 -8.60
CA ALA A 12 -4.08 -2.13 -8.88
C ALA A 12 -3.23 -1.41 -7.83
N PHE A 13 -3.61 -0.18 -7.43
CA PHE A 13 -2.91 0.54 -6.37
C PHE A 13 -3.06 -0.12 -5.01
N LYS A 14 -4.22 -0.69 -4.67
CA LYS A 14 -4.38 -1.47 -3.43
C LYS A 14 -3.47 -2.70 -3.38
N LEU A 15 -3.29 -3.41 -4.50
CA LEU A 15 -2.38 -4.56 -4.57
C LEU A 15 -0.90 -4.15 -4.50
N MET A 16 -0.54 -3.05 -5.19
CA MET A 16 0.82 -2.55 -5.17
C MET A 16 1.20 -1.99 -3.80
N LEU A 17 0.35 -1.14 -3.21
CA LEU A 17 0.63 -0.45 -1.95
C LEU A 17 0.35 -1.31 -0.70
N GLY A 18 -0.51 -2.32 -0.82
CA GLY A 18 -0.98 -3.15 0.30
C GLY A 18 -0.31 -4.51 0.44
N SER A 19 0.62 -4.89 -0.44
CA SER A 19 1.38 -6.15 -0.29
C SER A 19 2.76 -5.90 0.33
N PRO A 20 3.15 -6.67 1.38
CA PRO A 20 4.50 -6.58 1.95
C PRO A 20 5.59 -6.97 0.94
N GLU A 21 5.26 -7.79 -0.06
CA GLU A 21 6.19 -8.18 -1.13
C GLU A 21 6.57 -6.97 -2.02
N HIS A 22 5.74 -5.92 -2.04
CA HIS A 22 5.90 -4.73 -2.87
C HIS A 22 6.44 -3.51 -2.10
N THR A 23 6.86 -3.68 -0.85
CA THR A 23 7.36 -2.60 0.03
C THR A 23 8.39 -1.69 -0.66
N LYS A 24 9.37 -2.27 -1.38
CA LYS A 24 10.43 -1.49 -2.07
C LYS A 24 9.88 -0.61 -3.18
N ILE A 25 8.96 -1.12 -3.99
CA ILE A 25 8.39 -0.37 -5.11
C ILE A 25 7.42 0.70 -4.60
N THR A 26 6.69 0.41 -3.51
CA THR A 26 5.85 1.37 -2.79
C THR A 26 6.68 2.53 -2.25
N ILE A 27 7.80 2.25 -1.57
CA ILE A 27 8.71 3.29 -1.08
C ILE A 27 9.25 4.14 -2.22
N HIS A 28 9.67 3.53 -3.33
CA HIS A 28 10.18 4.27 -4.49
C HIS A 28 9.10 5.16 -5.11
N PHE A 29 7.89 4.63 -5.30
CA PHE A 29 6.75 5.38 -5.83
C PHE A 29 6.38 6.57 -4.93
N LEU A 30 6.28 6.36 -3.62
CA LEU A 30 5.95 7.43 -2.68
C LEU A 30 7.03 8.52 -2.68
N ASN A 31 8.31 8.13 -2.68
CA ASN A 31 9.41 9.09 -2.78
C ASN A 31 9.41 9.86 -4.12
N ALA A 32 8.99 9.23 -5.22
CA ALA A 32 8.89 9.86 -6.53
C ALA A 32 7.68 10.80 -6.66
N VAL A 33 6.56 10.52 -5.98
CA VAL A 33 5.34 11.35 -6.04
C VAL A 33 5.38 12.51 -5.05
N LEU A 34 6.01 12.33 -3.89
CA LEU A 34 6.06 13.32 -2.81
C LEU A 34 7.26 14.30 -2.94
N GLU A 35 7.78 14.48 -4.16
CA GLU A 35 9.01 15.24 -4.47
C GLU A 35 9.26 16.42 -3.50
N GLY A 36 10.26 16.27 -2.61
CA GLY A 36 10.67 17.30 -1.66
C GLY A 36 10.26 17.09 -0.19
N GLN A 37 9.51 16.03 0.14
CA GLN A 37 9.28 15.61 1.53
C GLN A 37 10.43 14.73 2.06
N GLN A 38 10.45 14.48 3.38
CA GLN A 38 11.39 13.56 4.02
C GLN A 38 11.37 12.19 3.32
N ARG A 39 12.57 11.63 3.08
CA ARG A 39 12.71 10.35 2.37
C ARG A 39 12.11 9.23 3.20
N ILE A 40 11.10 8.58 2.64
CA ILE A 40 10.47 7.41 3.26
C ILE A 40 11.44 6.23 3.13
N THR A 41 11.76 5.60 4.26
CA THR A 41 12.66 4.43 4.33
C THR A 41 11.94 3.15 4.75
N GLU A 42 10.76 3.27 5.37
CA GLU A 42 9.96 2.16 5.87
C GLU A 42 8.48 2.43 5.64
N VAL A 43 7.74 1.39 5.30
CA VAL A 43 6.27 1.41 5.23
C VAL A 43 5.72 0.15 5.90
N THR A 44 4.72 0.35 6.76
CA THR A 44 4.06 -0.75 7.48
C THR A 44 2.63 -0.85 6.99
N ASP A 45 2.28 -1.98 6.38
CA ASP A 45 0.88 -2.27 6.05
C ASP A 45 0.11 -2.62 7.33
N ASN A 46 -0.95 -1.87 7.60
CA ASN A 46 -1.85 -2.09 8.75
C ASN A 46 -3.19 -2.71 8.30
N ARG A 47 -3.27 -3.25 7.08
CA ARG A 47 -4.45 -3.99 6.62
C ARG A 47 -4.43 -5.34 7.31
N ARG A 48 -5.09 -5.40 8.49
CA ARG A 48 -5.40 -6.59 9.28
C ARG A 48 -4.56 -7.81 8.86
N LYS A 49 -3.37 -7.96 9.43
CA LYS A 49 -2.77 -9.29 9.61
C LYS A 49 -3.94 -10.16 10.08
N CYS A 50 -4.33 -11.19 9.32
CA CYS A 50 -5.22 -12.20 9.87
C CYS A 50 -4.54 -12.67 11.14
N VAL A 51 -5.05 -12.22 12.29
CA VAL A 51 -4.66 -12.78 13.58
C VAL A 51 -5.04 -14.26 13.43
N PRO A 52 -4.11 -15.22 13.54
CA PRO A 52 -4.54 -16.60 13.59
C PRO A 52 -5.51 -16.68 14.78
N CYS A 53 -6.77 -17.02 14.51
CA CYS A 53 -7.67 -17.43 15.56
C CYS A 53 -6.97 -18.59 16.25
N VAL A 54 -6.39 -18.34 17.44
CA VAL A 54 -6.02 -19.39 18.37
C VAL A 54 -7.33 -20.05 18.75
N SER A 55 -7.69 -21.10 18.02
CA SER A 55 -8.64 -22.10 18.49
C SER A 55 -7.97 -22.77 19.68
N GLY A 56 -8.62 -22.67 20.84
CA GLY A 56 -8.17 -23.27 22.09
C GLY A 56 -8.11 -24.79 22.06
#